data_AF-K7FXG3-F1
#
_entry.id   AF-K7FXG3-F1
#
_cell.length_a   1.000
_cell.length_b   1.000
_cell.length_c   1.000
_cell.angle_alpha   90.00
_cell.angle_beta   90.00
_cell.angle_gamma   90.00
#
_symmetry.space_group_name_H-M   'P 1'
#
loop_
_entity.id
_entity.type
_entity.pdbx_description
1 polymer ?
#
loop_
_entity_poly.entity_id
_entity_poly.type
_entity_poly.pdbx_seq_one_letter_code
_entity_poly.pdbx_strand_id
1 'polypeptide(L)'
;GTVCVLLSFPFIFNPCLGCTEATPQWAALVYFIPFIVIFQFGWAATQISHLSLIPELVTSDHEKVELTAFRYAFTVAANITVYGVAWLLLHFQVRHSEPTDHLGKHDIPVFRVSTAGPGRAAQLGWGLGWRARGPASLLHGRLPEPEEHTPLLPGAQKSPPRPLLLWKDRLQEPAFYQVAMLYMATRLIVNLSQTYIAMYLTNSLLLPKKFIATIPLVMYISGFLSSFLMKPVNKWIGRNLTYFVGLVIVLVFAGWVALDSQIGAEVYGAAVLLGAGSATILVTSLSMTADLIGTNTHSGAFVYGAMSFTDKVANGLAVMAIQNLHPCPTQLCCAGCVEFYHWVMVVVTGGVAVGATICLCCIMIWPVRVRFHDVSVLPLAGATPGEAGSTEERRQSSTVN
;
A
#
# COMPACT_ATOMS: atom_id res chain seq x y z
N GLY A 1 -14.42 9.59 3.27
CA GLY A 1 -13.51 8.45 3.52
C GLY A 1 -13.54 8.00 4.97
N THR A 2 -12.89 8.73 5.87
CA THR A 2 -12.66 8.29 7.26
C THR A 2 -13.95 8.08 8.08
N VAL A 3 -14.98 8.89 7.87
CA VAL A 3 -16.31 8.70 8.49
C VAL A 3 -16.95 7.37 8.04
N CYS A 4 -16.88 7.05 6.75
CA CYS A 4 -17.39 5.80 6.19
C CYS A 4 -16.70 4.58 6.83
N VAL A 5 -15.37 4.64 7.01
CA VAL A 5 -14.59 3.59 7.68
C VAL A 5 -15.04 3.43 9.13
N LEU A 6 -15.15 4.50 9.91
CA LEU A 6 -15.59 4.40 11.32
C LEU A 6 -16.99 3.80 11.48
N LEU A 7 -17.91 4.20 10.61
CA LEU A 7 -19.29 3.75 10.71
C LEU A 7 -19.45 2.30 10.30
N SER A 8 -18.72 1.84 9.27
CA SER A 8 -18.83 0.46 8.75
C SER A 8 -18.01 -0.55 9.55
N PHE A 9 -16.84 -0.16 10.06
CA PHE A 9 -15.88 -1.08 10.66
C PHE A 9 -16.45 -1.91 11.84
N PRO A 10 -17.21 -1.35 12.80
CA PRO A 10 -17.83 -2.14 13.86
C PRO A 10 -18.80 -3.21 13.35
N PHE A 11 -19.52 -2.95 12.25
CA PHE A 11 -20.51 -3.89 11.70
C PHE A 11 -19.88 -5.01 10.88
N ILE A 12 -18.66 -4.83 10.37
CA ILE A 12 -17.92 -5.89 9.65
C ILE A 12 -17.37 -6.94 10.63
N PHE A 13 -16.94 -6.51 11.81
CA PHE A 13 -16.26 -7.38 12.78
C PHE A 13 -17.15 -7.83 13.96
N ASN A 14 -18.40 -7.38 14.03
CA ASN A 14 -19.36 -7.82 15.04
C ASN A 14 -20.34 -8.84 14.42
N PRO A 15 -20.88 -9.80 15.21
CA PRO A 15 -21.92 -10.69 14.71
C PRO A 15 -23.07 -9.87 14.14
N CYS A 16 -23.67 -10.34 13.05
CA CYS A 16 -24.79 -9.64 12.44
C CYS A 16 -25.94 -9.47 13.44
N LEU A 17 -26.47 -8.25 13.50
CA LEU A 17 -27.51 -7.88 14.46
C LEU A 17 -28.77 -8.71 14.22
N GLY A 18 -29.12 -9.59 15.16
CA GLY A 18 -30.29 -10.46 15.07
C GLY A 18 -30.05 -11.81 14.38
N CYS A 19 -28.81 -12.12 13.99
CA CYS A 19 -28.48 -13.47 13.53
C CYS A 19 -28.35 -14.44 14.70
N THR A 20 -29.02 -15.58 14.60
CA THR A 20 -28.88 -16.74 15.49
C THR A 20 -28.05 -17.85 14.83
N GLU A 21 -27.68 -18.91 15.54
CA GLU A 21 -26.92 -20.03 14.94
C GLU A 21 -27.68 -20.76 13.83
N ALA A 22 -29.00 -20.57 13.72
CA ALA A 22 -29.84 -21.12 12.66
C ALA A 22 -29.93 -20.23 11.40
N THR A 23 -29.29 -19.06 11.38
CA THR A 23 -29.40 -18.13 10.25
C THR A 23 -28.63 -18.66 9.04
N PRO A 24 -29.24 -18.76 7.85
CA PRO A 24 -28.54 -19.26 6.67
C PRO A 24 -27.43 -18.31 6.22
N GLN A 25 -26.32 -18.87 5.72
CA GLN A 25 -25.11 -18.11 5.36
C GLN A 25 -25.35 -16.99 4.35
N TRP A 26 -26.29 -17.19 3.40
CA TRP A 26 -26.64 -16.17 2.41
C TRP A 26 -27.25 -14.91 3.05
N ALA A 27 -28.00 -15.05 4.14
CA ALA A 27 -28.62 -13.92 4.84
C ALA A 27 -27.57 -13.09 5.58
N ALA A 28 -26.58 -13.77 6.19
CA ALA A 28 -25.41 -13.11 6.77
C ALA A 28 -24.61 -12.35 5.69
N LEU A 29 -24.40 -12.96 4.52
CA LEU A 29 -23.72 -12.32 3.38
C LEU A 29 -24.44 -11.03 2.94
N VAL A 30 -25.77 -11.09 2.76
CA VAL A 30 -26.58 -9.91 2.40
C VAL A 30 -26.45 -8.79 3.44
N TYR A 31 -26.40 -9.13 4.73
CA TYR A 31 -26.21 -8.15 5.81
C TYR A 31 -24.83 -7.46 5.74
N PHE A 32 -23.76 -8.21 5.50
CA PHE A 32 -22.40 -7.65 5.51
C PHE A 32 -22.04 -6.85 4.25
N ILE A 33 -22.62 -7.18 3.09
CA ILE A 33 -22.35 -6.51 1.80
C ILE A 33 -22.37 -4.97 1.89
N PRO A 34 -23.44 -4.30 2.36
CA PRO A 34 -23.50 -2.84 2.36
C PRO A 34 -22.39 -2.21 3.23
N PHE A 35 -22.08 -2.82 4.38
CA PHE A 35 -21.00 -2.32 5.26
C PHE A 35 -19.63 -2.50 4.62
N ILE A 36 -19.38 -3.64 3.96
CA ILE A 36 -18.12 -3.88 3.23
C ILE A 36 -17.97 -2.88 2.08
N VAL A 37 -19.04 -2.60 1.32
CA VAL A 37 -19.00 -1.62 0.23
C VAL A 37 -18.65 -0.22 0.76
N ILE A 38 -19.32 0.21 1.84
CA ILE A 38 -19.05 1.50 2.48
C ILE A 38 -17.60 1.57 3.02
N PHE A 39 -17.10 0.49 3.61
CA PHE A 39 -15.73 0.40 4.10
C PHE A 39 -14.72 0.51 2.96
N GLN A 40 -14.89 -0.24 1.89
CA GLN A 40 -13.97 -0.25 0.75
C GLN A 40 -13.97 1.09 0.00
N PHE A 41 -15.13 1.73 -0.14
CA PHE A 41 -15.22 3.10 -0.64
C PHE A 41 -14.50 4.08 0.29
N GLY A 42 -14.76 3.98 1.60
CA GLY A 42 -14.15 4.82 2.61
C GLY A 42 -12.62 4.74 2.61
N TRP A 43 -12.10 3.51 2.54
CA TRP A 43 -10.67 3.20 2.48
C TRP A 43 -10.02 3.68 1.18
N ALA A 44 -10.66 3.44 0.02
CA ALA A 44 -10.14 3.92 -1.26
C ALA A 44 -10.07 5.46 -1.30
N ALA A 45 -11.12 6.13 -0.82
CA ALA A 45 -11.19 7.59 -0.79
C ALA A 45 -10.12 8.24 0.11
N THR A 46 -9.75 7.61 1.24
CA THR A 46 -8.64 8.15 2.07
C THR A 46 -7.28 7.80 1.46
N GLN A 47 -7.11 6.57 0.98
CA GLN A 47 -5.82 6.09 0.48
C GLN A 47 -5.38 6.79 -0.80
N ILE A 48 -6.28 6.91 -1.79
CA ILE A 48 -5.96 7.48 -3.11
C ILE A 48 -5.72 8.98 -2.99
N SER A 49 -6.57 9.71 -2.26
CA SER A 49 -6.38 11.16 -2.06
C SER A 49 -5.07 11.50 -1.37
N HIS A 50 -4.65 10.70 -0.38
CA HIS A 50 -3.34 10.89 0.25
C HIS A 50 -2.18 10.56 -0.72
N LEU A 51 -2.33 9.56 -1.59
CA LEU A 51 -1.30 9.19 -2.56
C LEU A 51 -1.12 10.25 -3.65
N SER A 52 -2.23 10.83 -4.15
CA SER A 52 -2.19 11.88 -5.15
C SER A 52 -1.66 13.21 -4.62
N LEU A 53 -1.78 13.46 -3.31
CA LEU A 53 -1.30 14.70 -2.68
C LEU A 53 0.23 14.75 -2.51
N ILE A 54 0.90 13.60 -2.33
CA ILE A 54 2.36 13.53 -2.14
C ILE A 54 3.14 14.25 -3.26
N PRO A 55 2.93 13.95 -4.56
CA PRO A 55 3.68 14.63 -5.63
C PRO A 55 3.33 16.12 -5.79
N GLU A 56 2.23 16.60 -5.19
CA GLU A 56 1.87 18.02 -5.18
C GLU A 56 2.55 18.80 -4.05
N LEU A 57 2.80 18.14 -2.92
CA LEU A 57 3.41 18.77 -1.74
C LEU A 57 4.93 18.98 -1.88
N VAL A 58 5.60 18.13 -2.67
CA VAL A 58 7.06 18.12 -2.77
C VAL A 58 7.51 18.03 -4.22
N THR A 59 8.39 18.95 -4.62
CA THR A 59 8.96 18.99 -5.97
C THR A 59 10.18 18.07 -6.10
N SER A 60 10.90 17.84 -5.00
CA SER A 60 12.09 16.99 -4.96
C SER A 60 11.73 15.51 -4.89
N ASP A 61 12.36 14.74 -5.77
CA ASP A 61 12.23 13.29 -5.87
C ASP A 61 12.65 12.55 -4.59
N HIS A 62 13.66 13.07 -3.89
CA HIS A 62 14.09 12.51 -2.61
C HIS A 62 13.08 12.76 -1.49
N GLU A 63 12.41 13.92 -1.50
CA GLU A 63 11.39 14.27 -0.51
C GLU A 63 10.11 13.45 -0.72
N LYS A 64 9.76 13.10 -1.97
CA LYS A 64 8.65 12.18 -2.27
C LYS A 64 8.86 10.80 -1.64
N VAL A 65 10.07 10.25 -1.76
CA VAL A 65 10.46 8.96 -1.16
C VAL A 65 10.35 9.05 0.36
N GLU A 66 10.87 10.13 0.96
CA GLU A 66 10.82 10.35 2.40
C GLU A 66 9.40 10.49 2.93
N LEU A 67 8.54 11.27 2.28
CA LEU A 67 7.14 11.45 2.69
C LEU A 67 6.36 10.13 2.55
N THR A 68 6.66 9.36 1.51
CA THR A 68 6.09 8.00 1.32
C THR A 68 6.57 7.04 2.41
N ALA A 69 7.85 7.08 2.77
CA ALA A 69 8.43 6.28 3.83
C ALA A 69 7.82 6.64 5.20
N PHE A 70 7.65 7.94 5.52
CA PHE A 70 6.98 8.38 6.74
C PHE A 70 5.54 7.89 6.81
N ARG A 71 4.78 8.02 5.72
CA ARG A 71 3.41 7.52 5.67
C ARG A 71 3.33 6.01 5.93
N TYR A 72 4.21 5.24 5.31
CA TYR A 72 4.30 3.80 5.56
C TYR A 72 4.69 3.52 7.01
N ALA A 73 5.69 4.22 7.54
CA ALA A 73 6.15 4.11 8.92
C ALA A 73 5.02 4.39 9.93
N PHE A 74 4.18 5.41 9.72
CA PHE A 74 3.00 5.66 10.55
C PHE A 74 1.94 4.56 10.45
N THR A 75 1.77 3.98 9.26
CA THR A 75 0.86 2.84 9.08
C THR A 75 1.36 1.62 9.88
N VAL A 76 2.66 1.36 9.82
CA VAL A 76 3.30 0.27 10.57
C VAL A 76 3.25 0.52 12.07
N ALA A 77 3.52 1.75 12.52
CA ALA A 77 3.39 2.13 13.93
C ALA A 77 1.95 1.96 14.45
N ALA A 78 0.95 2.27 13.63
CA ALA A 78 -0.46 2.02 13.96
C ALA A 78 -0.75 0.52 14.08
N ASN A 79 -0.25 -0.32 13.17
CA ASN A 79 -0.36 -1.77 13.28
C ASN A 79 0.29 -2.29 14.57
N ILE A 80 1.53 -1.89 14.87
CA ILE A 80 2.23 -2.25 16.12
C ILE A 80 1.41 -1.86 17.35
N THR A 81 0.81 -0.67 17.33
CA THR A 81 -0.04 -0.19 18.44
C THR A 81 -1.29 -1.08 18.59
N VAL A 82 -1.95 -1.46 17.50
CA VAL A 82 -3.10 -2.37 17.54
C VAL A 82 -2.70 -3.73 18.12
N TYR A 83 -1.56 -4.28 17.70
CA TYR A 83 -1.02 -5.52 18.27
C TYR A 83 -0.70 -5.38 19.77
N GLY A 84 -0.06 -4.28 20.18
CA GLY A 84 0.26 -4.02 21.58
C GLY A 84 -0.99 -3.91 22.45
N VAL A 85 -2.03 -3.19 21.97
CA VAL A 85 -3.32 -3.08 22.66
C VAL A 85 -4.02 -4.43 22.74
N ALA A 86 -4.04 -5.21 21.66
CA ALA A 86 -4.65 -6.54 21.64
C ALA A 86 -3.93 -7.50 22.61
N TRP A 87 -2.60 -7.50 22.62
CA TRP A 87 -1.81 -8.30 23.55
C TRP A 87 -2.08 -7.93 25.01
N LEU A 88 -2.14 -6.63 25.32
CA LEU A 88 -2.43 -6.13 26.66
C LEU A 88 -3.83 -6.57 27.13
N LEU A 89 -4.84 -6.41 26.28
CA LEU A 89 -6.21 -6.80 26.60
C LEU A 89 -6.37 -8.31 26.80
N LEU A 90 -5.72 -9.13 25.96
CA LEU A 90 -5.71 -10.58 26.12
C LEU A 90 -4.96 -11.01 27.39
N HIS A 91 -3.83 -10.38 27.73
CA HIS A 91 -3.09 -10.70 28.95
C HIS A 91 -3.91 -10.44 30.23
N PHE A 92 -4.70 -9.35 30.25
CA PHE A 92 -5.60 -9.06 31.37
C PHE A 92 -6.78 -10.05 31.48
N GLN A 93 -7.25 -10.63 30.37
CA GLN A 93 -8.34 -11.61 30.37
C GLN A 93 -7.90 -13.04 30.67
N VAL A 94 -6.72 -13.48 30.21
CA VAL A 94 -6.16 -14.81 30.53
C VAL A 94 -5.92 -14.96 32.04
N ARG A 95 -5.79 -13.84 32.78
CA ARG A 95 -5.71 -13.87 34.25
C ARG A 95 -7.03 -14.19 34.95
N HIS A 96 -8.15 -14.21 34.22
CA HIS A 96 -9.50 -14.42 34.73
C HIS A 96 -10.24 -15.61 34.10
N SER A 97 -9.66 -16.37 33.16
CA SER A 97 -10.35 -17.49 32.49
C SER A 97 -9.39 -18.61 32.11
N GLU A 98 -9.83 -19.87 32.24
CA GLU A 98 -9.01 -21.05 31.94
C GLU A 98 -8.48 -21.06 30.50
N PRO A 99 -7.24 -21.56 30.27
CA PRO A 99 -6.58 -21.51 28.97
C PRO A 99 -7.26 -22.48 28.00
N THR A 100 -8.23 -21.99 27.23
CA THR A 100 -8.78 -22.77 26.11
C THR A 100 -7.91 -22.58 24.87
N ASP A 101 -7.40 -23.70 24.37
CA ASP A 101 -6.37 -23.75 23.32
C ASP A 101 -6.91 -23.54 21.89
N HIS A 102 -8.11 -22.94 21.74
CA HIS A 102 -8.67 -22.58 20.44
C HIS A 102 -9.18 -21.14 20.41
N LEU A 103 -8.78 -20.35 19.39
CA LEU A 103 -9.41 -19.06 19.13
C LEU A 103 -10.87 -19.32 18.78
N GLY A 104 -11.78 -18.75 19.56
CA GLY A 104 -13.21 -19.01 19.45
C GLY A 104 -14.02 -17.74 19.28
N LYS A 105 -15.33 -17.88 19.09
CA LYS A 105 -16.29 -16.75 19.06
C LYS A 105 -16.21 -15.86 20.33
N HIS A 106 -15.60 -16.36 21.41
CA HIS A 106 -15.41 -15.67 22.68
C HIS A 106 -14.37 -14.52 22.62
N ASP A 107 -13.46 -14.50 21.64
CA ASP A 107 -12.42 -13.46 21.49
C ASP A 107 -12.88 -12.22 20.69
N ILE A 108 -14.04 -12.31 20.04
CA ILE A 108 -14.65 -11.25 19.22
C ILE A 108 -14.79 -9.91 19.98
N PRO A 109 -15.28 -9.85 21.24
CA PRO A 109 -15.40 -8.58 21.96
C PRO A 109 -14.05 -7.91 22.27
N VAL A 110 -12.96 -8.67 22.38
CA VAL A 110 -11.59 -8.16 22.61
C VAL A 110 -11.03 -7.53 21.36
N PHE A 111 -11.24 -8.21 20.23
CA PHE A 111 -10.88 -7.71 18.91
C PHE A 111 -11.57 -6.37 18.65
N ARG A 112 -12.87 -6.28 18.96
CA ARG A 112 -13.69 -5.08 18.80
C ARG A 112 -13.12 -3.84 19.51
N VAL A 113 -12.64 -3.98 20.75
CA VAL A 113 -12.08 -2.86 21.52
C VAL A 113 -10.68 -2.50 21.02
N SER A 114 -9.86 -3.51 20.71
CA SER A 114 -8.48 -3.34 20.22
C SER A 114 -8.41 -2.60 18.89
N THR A 115 -9.32 -2.90 17.96
CA THR A 115 -9.30 -2.30 16.62
C THR A 115 -10.10 -1.01 16.53
N ALA A 116 -11.19 -0.84 17.29
CA ALA A 116 -12.03 0.35 17.20
C ALA A 116 -11.57 1.53 18.08
N GLY A 117 -10.85 1.25 19.18
CA GLY A 117 -10.38 2.28 20.12
C GLY A 117 -9.35 3.23 19.51
N PRO A 118 -8.21 2.74 19.01
CA PRO A 118 -7.16 3.57 18.41
C PRO A 118 -7.64 4.35 17.18
N GLY A 119 -8.51 3.75 16.36
CA GLY A 119 -9.08 4.39 15.17
C GLY A 119 -9.94 5.62 15.49
N ARG A 120 -10.79 5.54 16.54
CA ARG A 120 -11.59 6.68 17.00
C ARG A 120 -10.73 7.79 17.61
N ALA A 121 -9.71 7.42 18.39
CA ALA A 121 -8.80 8.38 19.02
C ALA A 121 -7.95 9.14 17.97
N ALA A 122 -7.42 8.44 16.96
CA ALA A 122 -6.67 9.05 15.87
C ALA A 122 -7.53 10.01 15.03
N GLN A 123 -8.81 9.70 14.82
CA GLN A 123 -9.74 10.59 14.11
C GLN A 123 -10.20 11.78 14.93
N LEU A 124 -10.39 11.62 16.24
CA LEU A 124 -10.62 12.74 17.13
C LEU A 124 -9.39 13.65 17.15
N GLY A 125 -8.17 13.08 17.19
CA GLY A 125 -6.92 13.83 17.09
C GLY A 125 -6.76 14.57 15.76
N TRP A 126 -7.06 13.93 14.63
CA TRP A 126 -7.05 14.59 13.31
C TRP A 126 -8.15 15.66 13.19
N GLY A 127 -9.37 15.35 13.64
CA GLY A 127 -10.51 16.28 13.61
C GLY A 127 -10.33 17.47 14.55
N LEU A 128 -9.73 17.26 15.72
CA LEU A 128 -9.35 18.31 16.68
C LEU A 128 -8.12 19.07 16.20
N GLY A 129 -7.14 18.42 15.57
CA GLY A 129 -5.98 19.08 14.97
C GLY A 129 -6.38 19.98 13.79
N TRP A 130 -7.31 19.50 12.95
CA TRP A 130 -7.91 20.28 11.86
C TRP A 130 -8.84 21.40 12.38
N ARG A 131 -9.59 21.17 13.46
CA ARG A 131 -10.44 22.21 14.09
C ARG A 131 -9.65 23.23 14.92
N ALA A 132 -8.59 22.82 15.60
CA ALA A 132 -7.71 23.68 16.39
C ALA A 132 -6.80 24.53 15.50
N ARG A 133 -6.39 23.98 14.34
CA ARG A 133 -5.87 24.73 13.20
C ARG A 133 -6.98 25.05 12.20
N GLY A 134 -8.13 25.47 12.72
CA GLY A 134 -9.31 25.72 11.91
C GLY A 134 -8.99 26.67 10.73
N PRO A 135 -9.86 26.70 9.71
CA PRO A 135 -9.75 27.68 8.63
C PRO A 135 -9.62 29.12 9.15
N ALA A 136 -10.13 29.41 10.34
CA ALA A 136 -10.15 30.73 10.97
C ALA A 136 -8.78 31.36 11.28
N SER A 137 -7.73 30.59 11.60
CA SER A 137 -6.38 31.17 11.78
C SER A 137 -5.68 31.47 10.46
N LEU A 138 -6.16 30.92 9.35
CA LEU A 138 -5.78 31.28 7.98
C LEU A 138 -6.74 32.30 7.33
N LEU A 139 -8.00 32.39 7.80
CA LEU A 139 -9.05 33.27 7.25
C LEU A 139 -9.02 34.70 7.81
N HIS A 140 -8.45 34.95 8.99
CA HIS A 140 -8.41 36.32 9.53
C HIS A 140 -7.44 37.28 8.81
N GLY A 141 -6.77 36.82 7.74
CA GLY A 141 -5.97 37.65 6.86
C GLY A 141 -6.59 38.02 5.51
N ARG A 142 -7.74 37.45 5.10
CA ARG A 142 -8.34 37.76 3.79
C ARG A 142 -9.87 37.79 3.83
N LEU A 143 -10.40 38.96 3.48
CA LEU A 143 -11.80 39.23 3.14
C LEU A 143 -12.31 38.27 2.04
N PRO A 144 -13.64 38.03 1.96
CA PRO A 144 -14.22 37.02 1.08
C PRO A 144 -14.16 37.45 -0.39
N GLU A 145 -13.35 36.77 -1.19
CA GLU A 145 -13.41 36.85 -2.66
C GLU A 145 -14.20 35.65 -3.22
N PRO A 146 -15.18 35.88 -4.11
CA PRO A 146 -15.90 34.82 -4.80
C PRO A 146 -15.14 34.40 -6.05
N GLU A 147 -14.63 33.16 -6.09
CA GLU A 147 -14.60 32.26 -7.25
C GLU A 147 -13.61 31.11 -7.00
N GLU A 148 -14.07 29.88 -7.25
CA GLU A 148 -13.41 28.59 -6.97
C GLU A 148 -12.24 28.26 -7.92
N HIS A 149 -11.61 29.27 -8.52
CA HIS A 149 -10.52 29.10 -9.49
C HIS A 149 -9.34 30.02 -9.16
N THR A 150 -8.60 29.72 -8.09
CA THR A 150 -7.28 30.33 -7.90
C THR A 150 -6.30 29.34 -7.26
N PRO A 151 -5.19 28.98 -7.94
CA PRO A 151 -4.19 28.08 -7.36
C PRO A 151 -3.46 28.76 -6.18
N LEU A 152 -3.25 27.99 -5.11
CA LEU A 152 -2.73 28.42 -3.80
C LEU A 152 -1.24 28.81 -3.77
N LEU A 153 -0.62 29.15 -4.91
CA LEU A 153 0.79 29.53 -5.01
C LEU A 153 0.92 30.94 -5.61
N PRO A 154 1.31 31.97 -4.84
CA PRO A 154 1.67 33.26 -5.39
C PRO A 154 3.05 33.14 -6.06
N GLY A 155 3.11 33.28 -7.39
CA GLY A 155 4.36 33.42 -8.14
C GLY A 155 4.70 32.29 -9.12
N ALA A 156 3.71 31.67 -9.77
CA ALA A 156 3.98 30.95 -11.00
C ALA A 156 4.14 31.98 -12.14
N GLN A 157 5.40 32.31 -12.42
CA GLN A 157 5.85 32.89 -13.70
C GLN A 157 5.04 32.27 -14.84
N LYS A 158 4.49 33.11 -15.74
CA LYS A 158 3.76 32.70 -16.96
C LYS A 158 4.62 31.72 -17.77
N SER A 159 4.51 30.44 -17.45
CA SER A 159 5.00 29.36 -18.28
C SER A 159 3.95 29.11 -19.35
N PRO A 160 4.35 28.81 -20.60
CA PRO A 160 3.40 28.58 -21.69
C PRO A 160 2.42 27.46 -21.32
N PRO A 161 1.20 27.44 -21.88
CA PRO A 161 0.21 26.42 -21.59
C PRO A 161 0.79 25.06 -21.93
N ARG A 162 1.23 24.32 -20.91
CA ARG A 162 1.70 22.95 -21.07
C ARG A 162 0.49 22.10 -21.43
N PRO A 163 0.60 21.18 -22.40
CA PRO A 163 -0.51 20.31 -22.77
C PRO A 163 -0.96 19.54 -21.53
N LEU A 164 -2.22 19.73 -21.15
CA LEU A 164 -2.90 18.94 -20.13
C LEU A 164 -2.94 17.51 -20.66
N LEU A 165 -2.01 16.67 -20.20
CA LEU A 165 -2.01 15.25 -20.51
C LEU A 165 -3.34 14.68 -20.03
N LEU A 166 -4.19 14.27 -20.97
CA LEU A 166 -5.50 13.74 -20.66
C LEU A 166 -5.29 12.35 -20.06
N TRP A 167 -6.16 11.95 -19.13
CA TRP A 167 -6.13 10.63 -18.48
C TRP A 167 -6.03 9.45 -19.47
N LYS A 168 -6.53 9.64 -20.70
CA LYS A 168 -6.49 8.67 -21.80
C LYS A 168 -5.09 8.48 -22.38
N ASP A 169 -4.31 9.55 -22.47
CA ASP A 169 -2.95 9.52 -23.02
C ASP A 169 -2.02 8.72 -22.11
N ARG A 170 -2.25 8.79 -20.79
CA ARG A 170 -1.53 7.99 -19.78
C ARG A 170 -1.76 6.49 -19.94
N LEU A 171 -2.96 6.07 -20.35
CA LEU A 171 -3.25 4.65 -20.59
C LEU A 171 -2.59 4.14 -21.87
N GLN A 172 -2.15 5.01 -22.79
CA GLN A 172 -1.46 4.60 -24.00
C GLN A 172 0.06 4.45 -23.81
N GLU A 173 0.60 4.98 -22.71
CA GLU A 173 2.04 4.92 -22.42
C GLU A 173 2.45 3.52 -21.93
N PRO A 174 3.40 2.83 -22.59
CA PRO A 174 3.82 1.49 -22.15
C PRO A 174 4.51 1.50 -20.78
N ALA A 175 5.10 2.64 -20.38
CA ALA A 175 5.68 2.83 -19.06
C ALA A 175 4.63 2.70 -17.93
N PHE A 176 3.38 3.09 -18.19
CA PHE A 176 2.29 2.96 -17.23
C PHE A 176 2.06 1.49 -16.85
N TYR A 177 1.99 0.61 -17.85
CA TYR A 177 1.75 -0.82 -17.61
C TYR A 177 2.92 -1.49 -16.92
N GLN A 178 4.16 -1.12 -17.25
CA GLN A 178 5.35 -1.67 -16.60
C GLN A 178 5.38 -1.34 -15.10
N VAL A 179 5.18 -0.06 -14.74
CA VAL A 179 5.14 0.38 -13.34
C VAL A 179 3.91 -0.19 -12.62
N ALA A 180 2.75 -0.28 -13.29
CA ALA A 180 1.54 -0.87 -12.73
C ALA A 180 1.74 -2.36 -12.42
N MET A 181 2.44 -3.11 -13.26
CA MET A 181 2.77 -4.52 -13.02
C MET A 181 3.70 -4.69 -11.81
N LEU A 182 4.74 -3.85 -11.68
CA LEU A 182 5.59 -3.85 -10.48
C LEU A 182 4.79 -3.51 -9.22
N TYR A 183 3.95 -2.48 -9.28
CA TYR A 183 3.08 -2.10 -8.17
C TYR A 183 2.15 -3.25 -7.76
N MET A 184 1.50 -3.89 -8.73
CA MET A 184 0.61 -5.03 -8.52
C MET A 184 1.35 -6.21 -7.90
N ALA A 185 2.50 -6.62 -8.47
CA ALA A 185 3.29 -7.73 -7.97
C ALA A 185 3.78 -7.48 -6.53
N THR A 186 4.24 -6.26 -6.25
CA THR A 186 4.61 -5.82 -4.89
C THR A 186 3.45 -5.97 -3.92
N ARG A 187 2.28 -5.44 -4.28
CA ARG A 187 1.07 -5.53 -3.45
C ARG A 187 0.63 -6.97 -3.24
N LEU A 188 0.77 -7.83 -4.25
CA LEU A 188 0.45 -9.24 -4.16
C LEU A 188 1.37 -9.96 -3.15
N ILE A 189 2.69 -9.73 -3.24
CA ILE A 189 3.68 -10.26 -2.28
C ILE A 189 3.32 -9.83 -0.85
N VAL A 190 3.14 -8.52 -0.62
CA VAL A 190 2.90 -7.99 0.73
C VAL A 190 1.56 -8.47 1.30
N ASN A 191 0.47 -8.33 0.54
CA ASN A 191 -0.87 -8.62 1.05
C ASN A 191 -1.09 -10.12 1.28
N LEU A 192 -0.68 -10.97 0.34
CA LEU A 192 -0.87 -12.41 0.47
C LEU A 192 0.06 -13.00 1.53
N SER A 193 1.32 -12.56 1.61
CA SER A 193 2.21 -13.02 2.69
C SER A 193 1.68 -12.63 4.07
N GLN A 194 1.16 -11.41 4.24
CA GLN A 194 0.52 -10.99 5.50
C GLN A 194 -0.78 -11.76 5.80
N THR A 195 -1.53 -12.15 4.78
CA THR A 195 -2.79 -12.90 4.97
C THR A 195 -2.53 -14.36 5.36
N TYR A 196 -1.55 -15.01 4.73
CA TYR A 196 -1.27 -16.44 4.92
C TYR A 196 -0.21 -16.74 5.98
N ILE A 197 0.53 -15.74 6.50
CA ILE A 197 1.56 -15.98 7.53
C ILE A 197 0.99 -16.66 8.78
N ALA A 198 -0.21 -16.26 9.22
CA ALA A 198 -0.85 -16.88 10.40
C ALA A 198 -1.16 -18.36 10.13
N MET A 199 -1.73 -18.67 8.96
CA MET A 199 -2.03 -20.05 8.55
C MET A 199 -0.76 -20.89 8.38
N TYR A 200 0.31 -20.31 7.85
CA TYR A 200 1.61 -20.98 7.75
C TYR A 200 2.18 -21.33 9.13
N LEU A 201 2.15 -20.39 10.09
CA LEU A 201 2.64 -20.62 11.45
C LEU A 201 1.82 -21.65 12.22
N THR A 202 0.48 -21.64 12.07
CA THR A 202 -0.41 -22.55 12.82
C THR A 202 -0.52 -23.91 12.17
N ASN A 203 -0.68 -23.96 10.85
CA ASN A 203 -1.06 -25.17 10.14
C ASN A 203 0.16 -25.89 9.55
N SER A 204 1.22 -25.18 9.16
CA SER A 204 2.45 -25.81 8.63
C SER A 204 3.46 -26.07 9.73
N LEU A 205 3.82 -25.04 10.49
CA LEU A 205 4.87 -25.15 11.52
C LEU A 205 4.38 -25.69 12.87
N LEU A 206 3.06 -25.85 13.05
CA LEU A 206 2.42 -26.33 14.28
C LEU A 206 2.92 -25.59 15.54
N LEU A 207 3.26 -24.31 15.39
CA LEU A 207 3.89 -23.54 16.46
C LEU A 207 2.87 -23.13 17.52
N PRO A 208 3.27 -23.06 18.80
CA PRO A 208 2.40 -22.59 19.87
C PRO A 208 1.87 -21.18 19.59
N LYS A 209 0.66 -20.87 20.06
CA LYS A 209 -0.06 -19.62 19.81
C LYS A 209 0.73 -18.33 20.07
N LYS A 210 1.73 -18.38 20.96
CA LYS A 210 2.62 -17.25 21.24
C LYS A 210 3.25 -16.67 19.96
N PHE A 211 3.62 -17.51 18.99
CA PHE A 211 4.27 -17.11 17.75
C PHE A 211 3.34 -16.38 16.77
N ILE A 212 2.03 -16.64 16.81
CA ILE A 212 1.03 -16.03 15.90
C ILE A 212 0.99 -14.51 16.08
N ALA A 213 1.21 -14.02 17.30
CA ALA A 213 1.28 -12.59 17.58
C ALA A 213 2.70 -12.02 17.42
N THR A 214 3.74 -12.80 17.78
CA THR A 214 5.11 -12.27 17.76
C THR A 214 5.66 -12.13 16.35
N ILE A 215 5.35 -13.04 15.43
CA ILE A 215 5.94 -13.03 14.08
C ILE A 215 5.47 -11.83 13.25
N PRO A 216 4.16 -11.52 13.14
CA PRO A 216 3.72 -10.29 12.50
C PRO A 216 4.33 -9.04 13.15
N LEU A 217 4.46 -9.01 14.48
CA LEU A 217 5.11 -7.89 15.18
C LEU A 217 6.57 -7.71 14.75
N VAL A 218 7.34 -8.79 14.64
CA VAL A 218 8.73 -8.77 14.15
C VAL A 218 8.80 -8.31 12.69
N MET A 219 7.87 -8.76 11.83
CA MET A 219 7.75 -8.28 10.46
C MET A 219 7.47 -6.77 10.40
N TYR A 220 6.59 -6.26 11.26
CA TYR A 220 6.30 -4.83 11.32
C TYR A 220 7.48 -4.01 11.85
N ILE A 221 8.14 -4.46 12.93
CA ILE A 221 9.31 -3.76 13.48
C ILE A 221 10.43 -3.71 12.45
N SER A 222 10.76 -4.84 11.82
CA SER A 222 11.80 -4.88 10.77
C SER A 222 11.46 -4.00 9.57
N GLY A 223 10.21 -4.01 9.10
CA GLY A 223 9.74 -3.11 8.03
C GLY A 223 9.81 -1.62 8.41
N PHE A 224 9.48 -1.28 9.66
CA PHE A 224 9.60 0.07 10.19
C PHE A 224 11.07 0.54 10.20
N LEU A 225 11.98 -0.28 10.74
CA LEU A 225 13.42 0.03 10.75
C LEU A 225 13.97 0.19 9.32
N SER A 226 13.58 -0.72 8.41
CA SER A 226 13.98 -0.67 7.01
C SER A 226 13.56 0.65 6.34
N SER A 227 12.43 1.23 6.74
CA SER A 227 11.88 2.46 6.13
C SER A 227 12.76 3.69 6.35
N PHE A 228 13.47 3.77 7.48
CA PHE A 228 14.44 4.86 7.72
C PHE A 228 15.70 4.73 6.85
N LEU A 229 16.08 3.50 6.51
CA LEU A 229 17.25 3.21 5.68
C LEU A 229 16.96 3.45 4.19
N MET A 230 15.70 3.54 3.77
CA MET A 230 15.35 3.67 2.35
C MET A 230 15.81 4.99 1.73
N LYS A 231 15.77 6.11 2.46
CA LYS A 231 16.22 7.42 1.93
C LYS A 231 17.71 7.41 1.54
N PRO A 232 18.65 7.03 2.43
CA PRO A 232 20.07 6.98 2.04
C PRO A 232 20.34 5.91 0.99
N VAL A 233 19.68 4.75 1.06
CA VAL A 233 19.85 3.67 0.07
C VAL A 233 19.40 4.14 -1.31
N ASN A 234 18.20 4.71 -1.44
CA ASN A 234 17.71 5.25 -2.72
C ASN A 234 18.60 6.36 -3.29
N LYS A 235 19.24 7.17 -2.43
CA LYS A 235 20.19 8.21 -2.88
C LYS A 235 21.49 7.60 -3.39
N TRP A 236 21.95 6.50 -2.82
CA TRP A 236 23.27 5.93 -3.12
C TRP A 236 23.25 4.99 -4.33
N ILE A 237 22.23 4.15 -4.44
CA ILE A 237 22.15 3.08 -5.47
C ILE A 237 21.05 3.30 -6.51
N GLY A 238 20.19 4.30 -6.33
CA GLY A 238 19.04 4.56 -7.21
C GLY A 238 17.85 3.64 -6.94
N ARG A 239 16.66 4.06 -7.38
CA ARG A 239 15.38 3.40 -7.05
C ARG A 239 15.25 2.00 -7.63
N ASN A 240 15.64 1.81 -8.90
CA ASN A 240 15.57 0.51 -9.56
C ASN A 240 16.40 -0.54 -8.82
N LEU A 241 17.63 -0.18 -8.40
CA LEU A 241 18.49 -1.09 -7.67
C LEU A 241 18.00 -1.32 -6.24
N THR A 242 17.46 -0.31 -5.55
CA THR A 242 16.82 -0.52 -4.24
C THR A 242 15.65 -1.49 -4.31
N TYR A 243 14.82 -1.38 -5.35
CA TYR A 243 13.71 -2.31 -5.57
C TYR A 243 14.25 -3.74 -5.82
N PHE A 244 15.30 -3.88 -6.62
CA PHE A 244 15.98 -5.17 -6.83
C PHE A 244 16.55 -5.75 -5.53
N VAL A 245 17.22 -4.94 -4.69
CA VAL A 245 17.72 -5.36 -3.37
C VAL A 245 16.57 -5.86 -2.50
N GLY A 246 15.44 -5.15 -2.48
CA GLY A 246 14.23 -5.57 -1.78
C GLY A 246 13.71 -6.93 -2.29
N LEU A 247 13.67 -7.14 -3.60
CA LEU A 247 13.29 -8.42 -4.20
C LEU A 247 14.25 -9.55 -3.84
N VAL A 248 15.56 -9.30 -3.85
CA VAL A 248 16.56 -10.29 -3.44
C VAL A 248 16.33 -10.71 -1.98
N ILE A 249 16.05 -9.77 -1.07
CA ILE A 249 15.74 -10.10 0.33
C ILE A 249 14.50 -10.99 0.42
N VAL A 250 13.44 -10.70 -0.36
CA VAL A 250 12.22 -11.53 -0.40
C VAL A 250 12.50 -12.91 -1.01
N LEU A 251 13.35 -13.01 -2.03
CA LEU A 251 13.76 -14.28 -2.64
C LEU A 251 14.62 -15.12 -1.70
N VAL A 252 15.51 -14.50 -0.92
CA VAL A 252 16.26 -15.18 0.15
C VAL A 252 15.31 -15.73 1.19
N PHE A 253 14.30 -14.96 1.61
CA PHE A 253 13.24 -15.47 2.48
C PHE A 253 12.51 -16.67 1.86
N ALA A 254 12.07 -16.56 0.60
CA ALA A 254 11.33 -17.63 -0.08
C ALA A 254 12.18 -18.89 -0.25
N GLY A 255 13.47 -18.75 -0.58
CA GLY A 255 14.42 -19.85 -0.66
C GLY A 255 14.71 -20.48 0.70
N TRP A 256 14.84 -19.69 1.76
CA TRP A 256 15.00 -20.19 3.12
C TRP A 256 13.80 -21.02 3.55
N VAL A 257 12.59 -20.52 3.31
CA VAL A 257 11.35 -21.24 3.60
C VAL A 257 11.24 -22.51 2.74
N ALA A 258 11.59 -22.46 1.45
CA ALA A 258 11.51 -23.63 0.58
C ALA A 258 12.48 -24.77 0.94
N LEU A 259 13.64 -24.44 1.51
CA LEU A 259 14.67 -25.42 1.86
C LEU A 259 14.45 -26.04 3.25
N ASP A 260 13.86 -25.29 4.18
CA ASP A 260 13.63 -25.75 5.54
C ASP A 260 12.13 -25.86 5.85
N SER A 261 11.65 -27.11 5.90
CA SER A 261 10.25 -27.42 6.23
C SER A 261 9.95 -27.36 7.74
N GLN A 262 10.97 -27.28 8.60
CA GLN A 262 10.85 -27.25 10.07
C GLN A 262 11.57 -26.06 10.68
N ILE A 263 11.34 -24.86 10.13
CA ILE A 263 11.85 -23.59 10.65
C ILE A 263 11.30 -23.36 12.07
N GLY A 264 12.06 -23.78 13.09
CA GLY A 264 11.71 -23.60 14.49
C GLY A 264 11.96 -22.17 14.97
N ALA A 265 12.99 -21.96 15.79
CA ALA A 265 13.36 -20.63 16.29
C ALA A 265 13.89 -19.69 15.18
N GLU A 266 14.34 -20.24 14.06
CA GLU A 266 14.85 -19.46 12.93
C GLU A 266 13.76 -18.66 12.19
N VAL A 267 12.49 -18.91 12.50
CA VAL A 267 11.35 -18.22 11.87
C VAL A 267 11.37 -16.71 12.18
N TYR A 268 12.01 -16.30 13.29
CA TYR A 268 12.25 -14.89 13.59
C TYR A 268 13.18 -14.23 12.56
N GLY A 269 14.22 -14.92 12.10
CA GLY A 269 15.11 -14.44 11.04
C GLY A 269 14.36 -14.31 9.72
N ALA A 270 13.57 -15.33 9.36
CA ALA A 270 12.73 -15.30 8.16
C ALA A 270 11.71 -14.14 8.21
N ALA A 271 11.10 -13.89 9.36
CA ALA A 271 10.18 -12.77 9.57
C ALA A 271 10.84 -11.40 9.37
N VAL A 272 12.09 -11.23 9.83
CA VAL A 272 12.86 -9.99 9.60
C VAL A 272 13.14 -9.78 8.12
N LEU A 273 13.54 -10.83 7.40
CA LEU A 273 13.79 -10.75 5.96
C LEU A 273 12.50 -10.38 5.20
N LEU A 274 11.39 -11.08 5.48
CA LEU A 274 10.12 -10.80 4.83
C LEU A 274 9.63 -9.38 5.13
N GLY A 275 9.75 -8.91 6.38
CA GLY A 275 9.36 -7.57 6.79
C GLY A 275 10.20 -6.46 6.13
N ALA A 276 11.53 -6.58 6.18
CA ALA A 276 12.44 -5.61 5.57
C ALA A 276 12.33 -5.58 4.04
N GLY A 277 12.29 -6.75 3.40
CA GLY A 277 12.13 -6.89 1.95
C GLY A 277 10.80 -6.31 1.47
N SER A 278 9.69 -6.69 2.10
CA SER A 278 8.33 -6.21 1.77
C SER A 278 8.18 -4.70 1.92
N ALA A 279 8.73 -4.13 2.99
CA ALA A 279 8.74 -2.68 3.17
C ALA A 279 9.51 -1.98 2.04
N THR A 280 10.71 -2.49 1.71
CA THR A 280 11.60 -1.91 0.69
C THR A 280 10.97 -1.91 -0.68
N ILE A 281 10.40 -3.03 -1.13
CA ILE A 281 9.73 -3.10 -2.43
C ILE A 281 8.50 -2.19 -2.46
N LEU A 282 7.73 -2.10 -1.37
CA LEU A 282 6.48 -1.33 -1.33
C LEU A 282 6.70 0.18 -1.38
N VAL A 283 7.62 0.71 -0.56
CA VAL A 283 7.93 2.15 -0.57
C VAL A 283 8.58 2.54 -1.89
N THR A 284 9.45 1.68 -2.42
CA THR A 284 10.13 1.95 -3.69
C THR A 284 9.16 1.88 -4.87
N SER A 285 8.22 0.92 -4.91
CA SER A 285 7.19 0.86 -5.96
C SER A 285 6.28 2.08 -5.95
N LEU A 286 5.89 2.56 -4.75
CA LEU A 286 5.12 3.78 -4.61
C LEU A 286 5.87 5.02 -5.10
N SER A 287 7.18 5.07 -4.86
CA SER A 287 8.04 6.15 -5.34
C SER A 287 8.14 6.13 -6.86
N MET A 288 8.32 4.94 -7.48
CA MET A 288 8.30 4.78 -8.93
C MET A 288 6.96 5.21 -9.56
N THR A 289 5.83 4.93 -8.90
CA THR A 289 4.51 5.44 -9.33
C THR A 289 4.43 6.96 -9.27
N ALA A 290 4.96 7.57 -8.20
CA ALA A 290 4.99 9.04 -8.07
C ALA A 290 5.86 9.69 -9.17
N ASP A 291 6.98 9.05 -9.53
CA ASP A 291 7.86 9.52 -10.60
C ASP A 291 7.17 9.43 -11.98
N LEU A 292 6.40 8.36 -12.24
CA LEU A 292 5.61 8.21 -13.47
C LEU A 292 4.58 9.34 -13.62
N ILE A 293 3.96 9.75 -12.52
CA ILE A 293 3.03 10.90 -12.50
C ILE A 293 3.80 12.20 -12.77
N GLY A 294 5.00 12.35 -12.20
CA GLY A 294 5.88 13.48 -12.45
C GLY A 294 5.25 14.81 -12.05
N THR A 295 5.43 15.84 -12.88
CA THR A 295 4.92 17.20 -12.62
C THR A 295 3.45 17.39 -13.01
N ASN A 296 2.86 16.45 -13.75
CA ASN A 296 1.47 16.53 -14.23
C ASN A 296 0.54 15.82 -13.24
N THR A 297 0.38 16.42 -12.05
CA THR A 297 -0.36 15.83 -10.92
C THR A 297 -1.87 15.77 -11.13
N HIS A 298 -2.40 16.57 -12.07
CA HIS A 298 -3.83 16.55 -12.44
C HIS A 298 -4.34 15.14 -12.73
N SER A 299 -3.51 14.27 -13.34
CA SER A 299 -3.89 12.88 -13.63
C SER A 299 -3.52 11.84 -12.56
N GLY A 300 -2.92 12.26 -11.45
CA GLY A 300 -2.34 11.37 -10.45
C GLY A 300 -3.37 10.51 -9.71
N ALA A 301 -4.54 11.05 -9.38
CA ALA A 301 -5.58 10.33 -8.65
C ALA A 301 -6.12 9.12 -9.43
N PHE A 302 -6.30 9.25 -10.74
CA PHE A 302 -6.71 8.15 -11.61
C PHE A 302 -5.61 7.11 -11.80
N VAL A 303 -4.34 7.53 -11.95
CA VAL A 303 -3.22 6.58 -12.06
C VAL A 303 -3.16 5.71 -10.80
N TYR A 304 -3.17 6.32 -9.61
CA TYR A 304 -3.26 5.58 -8.36
C TYR A 304 -4.55 4.77 -8.22
N GLY A 305 -5.68 5.28 -8.73
CA GLY A 305 -6.96 4.57 -8.76
C GLY A 305 -6.92 3.31 -9.61
N ALA A 306 -6.41 3.39 -10.84
CA ALA A 306 -6.29 2.27 -11.76
C ALA A 306 -5.30 1.21 -11.26
N MET A 307 -4.16 1.64 -10.71
CA MET A 307 -3.19 0.74 -10.07
C MET A 307 -3.79 0.05 -8.84
N SER A 308 -4.51 0.79 -7.99
CA SER A 308 -5.21 0.30 -6.79
C SER A 308 -6.47 -0.54 -7.08
N PHE A 309 -6.99 -0.45 -8.31
CA PHE A 309 -8.04 -1.34 -8.76
C PHE A 309 -7.43 -2.68 -9.20
N THR A 310 -6.38 -2.60 -10.01
CA THR A 310 -5.70 -3.78 -10.57
C THR A 310 -5.10 -4.66 -9.48
N ASP A 311 -4.45 -4.07 -8.47
CA ASP A 311 -3.90 -4.85 -7.35
C ASP A 311 -4.99 -5.54 -6.51
N LYS A 312 -6.12 -4.88 -6.24
CA LYS A 312 -7.25 -5.48 -5.50
C LYS A 312 -7.87 -6.65 -6.25
N VAL A 313 -8.07 -6.49 -7.55
CA VAL A 313 -8.59 -7.58 -8.41
C VAL A 313 -7.60 -8.74 -8.41
N ALA A 314 -6.31 -8.48 -8.61
CA ALA A 314 -5.28 -9.52 -8.60
C ALA A 314 -5.18 -10.25 -7.25
N ASN A 315 -5.23 -9.53 -6.13
CA ASN A 315 -5.26 -10.13 -4.80
C ASN A 315 -6.51 -10.99 -4.59
N GLY A 316 -7.68 -10.51 -4.99
CA GLY A 316 -8.93 -11.27 -4.88
C GLY A 316 -8.89 -12.58 -5.69
N LEU A 317 -8.43 -12.51 -6.94
CA LEU A 317 -8.27 -13.69 -7.80
C LEU A 317 -7.24 -14.68 -7.23
N ALA A 318 -6.11 -14.19 -6.72
CA ALA A 318 -5.10 -15.04 -6.12
C ALA A 318 -5.63 -15.76 -4.86
N VAL A 319 -6.35 -15.06 -3.99
CA VAL A 319 -7.00 -15.67 -2.82
C VAL A 319 -8.03 -16.71 -3.25
N MET A 320 -8.85 -16.42 -4.26
CA MET A 320 -9.81 -17.40 -4.80
C MET A 320 -9.12 -18.63 -5.37
N ALA A 321 -8.02 -18.46 -6.10
CA ALA A 321 -7.23 -19.57 -6.62
C ALA A 321 -6.66 -20.44 -5.49
N ILE A 322 -6.04 -19.81 -4.48
CA ILE A 322 -5.48 -20.52 -3.32
C ILE A 322 -6.59 -21.25 -2.56
N GLN A 323 -7.77 -20.65 -2.36
CA GLN A 323 -8.87 -21.30 -1.66
C GLN A 323 -9.46 -22.47 -2.45
N ASN A 324 -9.60 -22.36 -3.78
CA ASN A 324 -10.10 -23.45 -4.62
C ASN A 324 -9.12 -24.63 -4.72
N LEU A 325 -7.82 -24.37 -4.57
CA LEU A 325 -6.78 -25.40 -4.55
C LEU A 325 -6.57 -26.03 -3.16
N HIS A 326 -7.34 -25.61 -2.16
CA HIS A 326 -7.21 -26.14 -0.81
C HIS A 326 -7.56 -27.64 -0.78
N PRO A 327 -6.64 -28.51 -0.30
CA PRO A 327 -6.78 -29.96 -0.46
C PRO A 327 -7.90 -30.59 0.39
N CYS A 328 -8.44 -29.88 1.40
CA CYS A 328 -9.38 -30.45 2.36
C CYS A 328 -10.63 -29.56 2.57
N PRO A 329 -11.69 -29.73 1.76
CA PRO A 329 -12.87 -28.86 1.80
C PRO A 329 -13.79 -29.06 3.02
N THR A 330 -13.65 -30.16 3.77
CA THR A 330 -14.57 -30.54 4.86
C THR A 330 -13.97 -30.51 6.27
N GLN A 331 -12.66 -30.23 6.42
CA GLN A 331 -11.95 -30.16 7.70
C GLN A 331 -11.08 -28.90 7.79
N LEU A 332 -10.83 -28.40 9.00
CA LEU A 332 -10.05 -27.17 9.22
C LEU A 332 -8.59 -27.29 8.74
N CYS A 333 -7.99 -28.48 8.84
CA CYS A 333 -6.70 -28.84 8.21
C CYS A 333 -6.52 -30.37 8.25
N CYS A 334 -5.95 -30.94 7.19
CA CYS A 334 -5.57 -32.36 7.06
C CYS A 334 -4.06 -32.49 6.84
N ALA A 335 -3.52 -33.70 6.75
CA ALA A 335 -2.07 -33.90 6.53
C ALA A 335 -1.52 -33.17 5.29
N GLY A 336 -2.31 -33.05 4.21
CA GLY A 336 -1.91 -32.31 3.00
C GLY A 336 -1.97 -30.78 3.12
N CYS A 337 -2.59 -30.24 4.17
CA CYS A 337 -2.71 -28.80 4.39
C CYS A 337 -1.40 -28.17 4.92
N VAL A 338 -0.55 -28.95 5.60
CA VAL A 338 0.79 -28.55 6.07
C VAL A 338 1.68 -28.11 4.90
N GLU A 339 1.87 -29.02 3.94
CA GLU A 339 2.65 -28.79 2.73
C GLU A 339 2.02 -27.72 1.84
N PHE A 340 0.68 -27.69 1.76
CA PHE A 340 -0.03 -26.71 0.96
C PHE A 340 0.28 -25.27 1.41
N TYR A 341 0.12 -24.94 2.69
CA TYR A 341 0.39 -23.57 3.17
C TYR A 341 1.88 -23.22 3.14
N HIS A 342 2.76 -24.21 3.27
CA HIS A 342 4.20 -24.03 3.10
C HIS A 342 4.51 -23.58 1.66
N TRP A 343 4.06 -24.34 0.65
CA TRP A 343 4.27 -24.00 -0.75
C TRP A 343 3.50 -22.76 -1.20
N VAL A 344 2.32 -22.47 -0.63
CA VAL A 344 1.61 -21.21 -0.88
C VAL A 344 2.49 -20.03 -0.48
N MET A 345 3.13 -20.05 0.70
CA MET A 345 4.01 -18.96 1.10
C MET A 345 5.20 -18.80 0.15
N VAL A 346 5.83 -19.89 -0.27
CA VAL A 346 6.97 -19.88 -1.20
C VAL A 346 6.56 -19.38 -2.59
N VAL A 347 5.45 -19.86 -3.15
CA VAL A 347 4.99 -19.49 -4.51
C VAL A 347 4.51 -18.04 -4.53
N VAL A 348 3.77 -17.61 -3.52
CA VAL A 348 3.27 -16.23 -3.39
C VAL A 348 4.41 -15.22 -3.26
N THR A 349 5.42 -15.53 -2.45
CA THR A 349 6.53 -14.58 -2.23
C THR A 349 7.60 -14.74 -3.29
N GLY A 350 8.12 -15.95 -3.50
CA GLY A 350 9.18 -16.24 -4.46
C GLY A 350 8.72 -16.18 -5.91
N GLY A 351 7.63 -16.87 -6.27
CA GLY A 351 7.14 -16.91 -7.65
C GLY A 351 6.76 -15.52 -8.18
N VAL A 352 6.04 -14.73 -7.37
CA VAL A 352 5.69 -13.35 -7.74
C VAL A 352 6.93 -12.44 -7.74
N ALA A 353 7.89 -12.63 -6.83
CA ALA A 353 9.14 -11.87 -6.82
C ALA A 353 10.01 -12.15 -8.06
N VAL A 354 10.06 -13.39 -8.56
CA VAL A 354 10.73 -13.71 -9.83
C VAL A 354 10.05 -12.97 -10.99
N GLY A 355 8.71 -13.01 -11.06
CA GLY A 355 7.95 -12.25 -12.06
C GLY A 355 8.21 -10.74 -11.99
N ALA A 356 8.27 -10.17 -10.79
CA ALA A 356 8.62 -8.77 -10.56
C ALA A 356 10.06 -8.46 -10.97
N THR A 357 11.00 -9.38 -10.72
CA THR A 357 12.41 -9.24 -11.14
C THR A 357 12.52 -9.19 -12.66
N ILE A 358 11.84 -10.10 -13.37
CA ILE A 358 11.80 -10.10 -14.84
C ILE A 358 11.22 -8.78 -15.36
N CYS A 359 10.12 -8.31 -14.77
CA CYS A 359 9.50 -7.03 -15.12
C CYS A 359 10.46 -5.85 -14.90
N LEU A 360 11.19 -5.84 -13.78
CA LEU A 360 12.19 -4.82 -13.47
C LEU A 360 13.35 -4.86 -14.49
N CYS A 361 13.85 -6.04 -14.83
CA CYS A 361 14.88 -6.20 -15.86
C CYS A 361 14.40 -5.66 -17.22
N CYS A 362 13.15 -5.91 -17.60
CA CYS A 362 12.56 -5.34 -18.82
C CYS A 362 12.54 -3.80 -18.78
N ILE A 363 12.25 -3.19 -17.64
CA ILE A 363 12.27 -1.72 -17.47
C ILE A 363 13.70 -1.18 -17.58
N MET A 364 14.69 -1.87 -17.00
CA MET A 364 16.10 -1.46 -17.09
C MET A 364 16.67 -1.59 -18.50
N ILE A 365 16.30 -2.63 -19.24
CA ILE A 365 16.80 -2.89 -20.60
C ILE A 365 16.08 -1.98 -21.62
N TRP A 366 14.77 -1.78 -21.45
CA TRP A 366 13.96 -0.93 -22.31
C TRP A 366 13.38 0.24 -21.50
N PRO A 367 14.20 1.25 -21.14
CA PRO A 367 13.71 2.44 -20.49
C PRO A 367 12.80 3.16 -21.49
N VAL A 368 11.49 3.00 -21.32
CA VAL A 368 10.49 3.70 -22.12
C VAL A 368 10.66 5.19 -21.80
N ARG A 369 11.37 5.93 -22.67
CA ARG A 369 11.39 7.38 -22.61
C ARG A 369 9.95 7.86 -22.71
N VAL A 370 9.48 8.54 -21.67
CA VAL A 370 8.28 9.36 -21.72
C VAL A 370 8.50 10.37 -22.85
N ARG A 371 7.92 10.12 -24.02
CA ARG A 371 7.90 11.11 -25.10
C ARG A 371 6.96 12.21 -24.64
N PHE A 372 7.51 13.27 -24.08
CA PHE A 372 6.81 14.55 -24.09
C PHE A 372 6.59 14.90 -25.56
N HIS A 373 5.36 14.78 -26.04
CA HIS A 373 4.97 15.34 -27.32
C HIS A 373 4.96 16.86 -27.12
N ASP A 374 6.06 17.51 -27.49
CA ASP A 374 6.02 18.95 -27.77
C ASP A 374 5.14 19.12 -28.99
N VAL A 375 3.84 19.32 -28.76
CA VAL A 375 2.94 19.81 -29.79
C VAL A 375 3.44 21.20 -30.11
N SER A 376 4.05 21.34 -31.29
CA SER A 376 4.47 22.62 -31.85
C SER A 376 3.26 23.54 -31.87
N VAL A 377 3.19 24.48 -30.92
CA VAL A 377 2.24 25.58 -30.98
C VAL A 377 2.72 26.46 -32.13
N LEU A 378 2.18 26.20 -33.32
CA LEU A 378 2.29 27.12 -34.44
C LEU A 378 1.77 28.47 -33.95
N PRO A 379 2.57 29.55 -33.91
CA PRO A 379 2.06 30.84 -33.51
C PRO A 379 1.08 31.27 -34.60
N LEU A 380 -0.22 31.23 -34.30
CA LEU A 380 -1.17 32.09 -34.99
C LEU A 380 -0.89 33.52 -34.52
N ALA A 381 0.18 34.11 -35.04
CA ALA A 381 0.45 35.52 -34.93
C ALA A 381 0.26 36.12 -36.32
N GLY A 382 -0.89 36.77 -36.51
CA GLY A 382 -0.95 37.91 -37.42
C GLY A 382 -0.04 38.98 -36.84
N ALA A 383 1.23 38.99 -37.24
CA ALA A 383 2.17 40.06 -36.98
C ALA A 383 3.23 40.06 -38.11
N THR A 384 3.41 41.23 -38.68
CA THR A 384 4.23 41.58 -39.86
C THR A 384 5.71 41.19 -39.74
N PRO A 385 6.41 40.94 -40.87
CA PRO A 385 7.81 40.52 -40.87
C PRO A 385 8.74 41.72 -40.62
N GLY A 386 9.59 41.59 -39.61
CA GLY A 386 10.65 42.56 -39.29
C GLY A 386 11.75 41.94 -38.45
N GLU A 387 12.84 41.58 -39.12
CA GLU A 387 14.24 41.56 -38.67
C GLU A 387 14.69 40.73 -37.44
N ALA A 388 15.66 39.86 -37.75
CA ALA A 388 16.89 39.57 -37.00
C ALA A 388 16.88 38.59 -35.80
N GLY A 389 17.87 37.68 -35.83
CA GLY A 389 18.53 37.21 -34.61
C GLY A 389 18.70 35.70 -34.46
N SER A 390 19.70 35.13 -35.12
CA SER A 390 20.27 33.82 -34.81
C SER A 390 20.68 33.72 -33.34
N THR A 391 20.07 32.84 -32.56
CA THR A 391 20.64 32.40 -31.27
C THR A 391 20.43 30.91 -31.08
N GLU A 392 21.56 30.25 -30.88
CA GLU A 392 21.82 28.81 -30.82
C GLU A 392 21.27 28.20 -29.52
N GLU A 393 20.32 27.26 -29.61
CA GLU A 393 19.68 26.64 -28.45
C GLU A 393 20.51 25.47 -27.89
N ARG A 394 21.01 25.68 -26.68
CA ARG A 394 21.76 24.72 -25.85
C ARG A 394 20.81 23.62 -25.34
N ARG A 395 20.85 22.43 -25.96
CA ARG A 395 20.20 21.21 -25.46
C ARG A 395 20.74 20.84 -24.06
N GLN A 396 19.94 21.05 -23.02
CA GLN A 396 20.10 20.36 -21.73
C GLN A 396 19.31 19.04 -21.77
N SER A 397 20.03 17.93 -21.99
CA SER A 397 19.54 16.57 -21.77
C SER A 397 19.63 16.27 -20.27
N SER A 398 18.50 16.19 -19.56
CA SER A 398 18.48 15.51 -18.26
C SER A 398 18.23 14.01 -18.50
N THR A 399 19.31 13.25 -18.49
CA THR A 399 19.28 11.79 -18.35
C THR A 399 18.94 11.49 -16.89
N VAL A 400 17.78 10.88 -16.65
CA VAL A 400 17.42 10.34 -15.34
C VAL A 400 18.07 8.96 -15.25
N ASN A 401 19.08 8.84 -14.38
CA ASN A 401 19.65 7.58 -13.88
C ASN A 401 19.21 7.38 -12.43
#